data_AF-A0A7W8JH87-F1
#
_entry.id   AF-A0A7W8JH87-F1
#
_cell.length_a   1.000
_cell.length_b   1.000
_cell.length_c   1.000
_cell.angle_alpha   90.00
_cell.angle_beta   90.00
_cell.angle_gamma   90.00
#
_symmetry.space_group_name_H-M   'P 1'
#
loop_
_entity.id
_entity.type
_entity.pdbx_description
1 polymer ?
#
loop_
_entity_poly.entity_id
_entity_poly.type
_entity_poly.pdbx_seq_one_letter_code
_entity_poly.pdbx_strand_id
1 'polypeptide(L)'
;MTREEKKQIRLQILQLLDKCTGCKERHHGTQSVCIISCPIGKQMQQLSMLLAKESPRVKRGKWTEEEEFYLWQHKDIFDVSELAARLERSEVSVYSKLRQLEKKNAVLC
;
A
#
# COMPACT_ATOMS: atom_id res chain seq x y z
N MET A 1 4.60 -7.10 -15.34
CA MET A 1 5.55 -8.05 -14.77
C MET A 1 4.88 -9.39 -14.58
N THR A 2 5.47 -10.44 -15.11
CA THR A 2 4.95 -11.80 -14.99
C THR A 2 5.14 -12.35 -13.57
N ARG A 3 4.41 -13.41 -13.23
CA ARG A 3 4.58 -14.11 -11.94
C ARG A 3 6.01 -14.59 -11.73
N GLU A 4 6.67 -15.04 -12.80
CA GLU A 4 8.04 -15.55 -12.73
C GLU A 4 9.05 -14.41 -12.49
N GLU A 5 8.89 -13.27 -13.15
CA GLU A 5 9.73 -12.09 -12.90
C GLU A 5 9.64 -11.61 -11.43
N LYS A 6 8.43 -11.58 -10.86
CA LYS A 6 8.24 -11.25 -9.43
C LYS A 6 8.95 -12.24 -8.51
N LYS A 7 8.92 -13.53 -8.87
CA LYS A 7 9.61 -14.59 -8.13
C LYS A 7 11.11 -14.40 -8.19
N GLN A 8 11.67 -14.08 -9.37
CA GLN A 8 13.10 -13.82 -9.52
C GLN A 8 13.57 -12.62 -8.71
N ILE A 9 12.81 -11.52 -8.71
CA ILE A 9 13.13 -10.35 -7.87
C ILE A 9 13.13 -10.72 -6.38
N ARG A 10 12.15 -11.51 -5.92
CA ARG A 10 12.12 -11.98 -4.52
C ARG A 10 13.32 -12.86 -4.18
N LEU A 11 13.74 -13.75 -5.08
CA LEU A 11 14.93 -14.58 -4.89
C LEU A 11 16.21 -13.74 -4.82
N GLN A 12 16.34 -12.71 -5.64
CA GLN A 12 17.47 -11.77 -5.58
C GLN A 12 17.50 -11.02 -4.26
N ILE A 13 16.35 -10.58 -3.74
CA ILE A 13 16.27 -9.94 -2.42
C ILE A 13 16.71 -10.90 -1.32
N LEU A 14 16.33 -12.18 -1.37
CA LEU A 14 16.77 -13.19 -0.40
C LEU A 14 18.29 -13.40 -0.44
N GLN A 15 18.88 -13.52 -1.63
CA GLN A 15 20.34 -13.65 -1.79
C GLN A 15 21.11 -12.43 -1.26
N LEU A 16 20.54 -11.22 -1.37
CA LEU A 16 21.10 -10.02 -0.77
C LEU A 16 21.01 -10.04 0.76
N LEU A 17 19.91 -10.55 1.31
CA LEU A 17 19.71 -10.68 2.76
C LEU A 17 20.65 -11.70 3.40
N ASP A 18 20.97 -12.80 2.70
CA ASP A 18 21.94 -13.80 3.18
C ASP A 18 23.32 -13.16 3.42
N LYS A 19 23.72 -12.22 2.55
CA LYS A 19 24.97 -11.44 2.68
C LYS A 19 24.94 -10.41 3.82
N CYS A 20 23.77 -10.14 4.40
CA CYS A 20 23.58 -9.22 5.52
C CYS A 20 23.29 -9.92 6.85
N THR A 21 23.46 -11.24 6.93
CA THR A 21 23.31 -11.99 8.18
C THR A 21 24.36 -11.54 9.21
N GLY A 22 23.91 -11.11 10.39
CA GLY A 22 24.81 -10.63 11.47
C GLY A 22 25.40 -9.22 11.28
N CYS A 23 24.88 -8.40 10.36
CA CYS A 23 25.36 -7.04 10.17
C CYS A 23 25.14 -6.16 11.43
N LYS A 24 26.22 -5.62 11.99
CA LYS A 24 26.21 -4.77 13.21
C LYS A 24 25.51 -3.43 13.02
N GLU A 25 25.55 -2.90 11.80
CA GLU A 25 24.94 -1.62 11.41
C GLU A 25 23.45 -1.74 11.06
N ARG A 26 22.90 -2.96 11.11
CA ARG A 26 21.49 -3.21 10.77
C ARG A 26 20.60 -2.68 11.89
N HIS A 27 19.85 -1.62 11.58
CA HIS A 27 18.82 -1.09 12.47
C HIS A 27 17.50 -0.84 11.72
N HIS A 28 16.38 -0.76 12.44
CA HIS A 28 15.04 -0.60 11.85
C HIS A 28 14.56 0.85 11.63
N GLY A 29 15.34 1.86 12.02
CA GLY A 29 15.01 3.27 11.80
C GLY A 29 15.19 3.75 10.33
N THR A 30 14.59 4.90 10.04
CA THR A 30 14.63 5.56 8.72
C THR A 30 15.99 6.19 8.38
N GLN A 31 16.82 6.45 9.40
CA GLN A 31 18.17 7.00 9.25
C GLN A 31 19.27 5.92 9.25
N SER A 32 18.93 4.68 8.90
CA SER A 32 19.88 3.58 8.96
C SER A 32 20.99 3.75 7.93
N VAL A 33 22.18 3.26 8.27
CA VAL A 33 23.27 3.04 7.30
C VAL A 33 22.76 2.19 6.14
N CYS A 34 21.92 1.19 6.42
CA CYS A 34 21.26 0.35 5.43
C CYS A 34 20.40 1.13 4.41
N ILE A 35 19.83 2.28 4.78
CA ILE A 35 18.99 3.10 3.91
C ILE A 35 19.80 4.21 3.22
N ILE A 36 20.74 4.83 3.94
CA ILE A 36 21.43 6.04 3.47
C ILE A 36 22.62 5.70 2.56
N SER A 37 23.47 4.76 2.97
CA SER A 37 24.80 4.58 2.36
C SER A 37 25.15 3.14 1.98
N CYS A 38 24.49 2.14 2.57
CA CYS A 38 24.80 0.72 2.32
C CYS A 38 24.49 0.32 0.86
N PRO A 39 25.47 -0.27 0.13
CA PRO A 39 25.24 -0.76 -1.23
C PRO A 39 24.17 -1.85 -1.32
N ILE A 40 24.18 -2.82 -0.38
CA ILE A 40 23.19 -3.90 -0.36
C ILE A 40 21.79 -3.36 -0.11
N GLY A 41 21.66 -2.43 0.83
CA GLY A 41 20.38 -1.78 1.11
C GLY A 41 19.84 -0.96 -0.06
N LYS A 42 20.70 -0.24 -0.78
CA LYS A 42 20.32 0.45 -2.03
C LYS A 42 19.83 -0.52 -3.10
N GLN A 43 20.52 -1.64 -3.30
CA GLN A 43 20.11 -2.69 -4.24
C GLN A 43 18.75 -3.29 -3.86
N MET A 44 18.54 -3.59 -2.58
CA MET A 44 17.25 -4.08 -2.09
C MET A 44 16.12 -3.07 -2.29
N GLN A 45 16.37 -1.78 -2.07
CA GLN A 45 15.40 -0.71 -2.32
C GLN A 45 15.01 -0.64 -3.80
N GLN A 46 15.98 -0.71 -4.71
CA GLN A 46 15.73 -0.72 -6.15
C GLN A 46 14.85 -1.91 -6.56
N LEU A 47 15.18 -3.12 -6.09
CA LEU A 47 14.36 -4.31 -6.34
C LEU A 47 12.94 -4.18 -5.75
N SER A 48 12.83 -3.59 -4.56
CA SER A 48 11.53 -3.33 -3.92
C SER A 48 10.69 -2.31 -4.69
N MET A 49 11.31 -1.27 -5.26
CA MET A 49 10.63 -0.29 -6.11
C MET A 49 10.09 -0.91 -7.40
N LEU A 50 10.81 -1.88 -7.99
CA LEU A 50 10.33 -2.61 -9.17
C LEU A 50 9.08 -3.43 -8.83
N LEU A 51 8.99 -4.00 -7.63
CA LEU A 51 7.78 -4.66 -7.14
C LEU A 51 6.65 -3.65 -6.84
N ALA A 52 6.98 -2.47 -6.30
CA ALA A 52 6.00 -1.46 -5.89
C ALA A 52 5.35 -0.71 -7.06
N LYS A 53 6.02 -0.57 -8.21
CA LYS A 53 5.44 0.07 -9.41
C LYS A 53 4.14 -0.59 -9.90
N GLU A 54 3.85 -1.81 -9.48
CA GLU A 54 2.59 -2.52 -9.79
C GLU A 54 1.60 -2.61 -8.63
N SER A 55 1.94 -2.18 -7.41
CA SER A 55 0.90 -2.06 -6.39
C SER A 55 0.00 -0.89 -6.80
N PRO A 56 -1.33 -1.07 -6.91
CA PRO A 56 -2.24 0.04 -7.18
C PRO A 56 -1.90 1.17 -6.22
N ARG A 57 -1.73 2.39 -6.72
CA ARG A 57 -1.51 3.55 -5.85
C ARG A 57 -2.80 3.78 -5.06
N VAL A 58 -2.90 3.10 -3.93
CA VAL A 58 -4.00 3.31 -3.00
C VAL A 58 -3.93 4.75 -2.55
N LYS A 59 -4.91 5.58 -2.94
CA LYS A 59 -5.02 6.97 -2.54
C LYS A 59 -5.10 7.03 -1.02
N ARG A 60 -4.13 7.73 -0.41
CA ARG A 60 -4.11 8.02 1.03
C ARG A 60 -4.45 9.50 1.23
N GLY A 61 -5.20 9.83 2.28
CA GLY A 61 -5.49 11.22 2.64
C GLY A 61 -6.98 11.53 2.78
N LYS A 62 -7.31 12.82 2.64
CA LYS A 62 -8.69 13.32 2.77
C LYS A 62 -9.56 12.78 1.63
N TRP A 63 -10.82 12.50 1.97
CA TRP A 63 -11.87 12.20 1.00
C TRP A 63 -12.35 13.51 0.35
N THR A 64 -12.48 13.51 -0.97
CA THR A 64 -13.15 14.62 -1.67
C THR A 64 -14.66 14.44 -1.62
N GLU A 65 -15.40 15.53 -1.84
CA GLU A 65 -16.87 15.49 -1.82
C GLU A 65 -17.42 14.57 -2.93
N GLU A 66 -16.77 14.52 -4.08
CA GLU A 66 -17.13 13.63 -5.19
C GLU A 66 -16.92 12.16 -4.82
N GLU A 67 -15.82 11.84 -4.12
CA GLU A 67 -15.54 10.49 -3.65
C GLU A 67 -16.57 10.04 -2.61
N GLU A 68 -16.96 10.94 -1.69
CA GLU A 68 -18.01 10.66 -0.70
C GLU A 68 -19.38 10.48 -1.37
N PHE A 69 -19.72 11.34 -2.33
CA PHE A 69 -20.96 11.26 -3.09
C PHE A 69 -21.04 9.94 -3.87
N TYR A 70 -19.98 9.59 -4.61
CA TYR A 70 -19.91 8.34 -5.35
C TYR A 70 -20.07 7.14 -4.43
N LEU A 71 -19.35 7.13 -3.30
CA LEU A 71 -19.40 6.06 -2.31
C LEU A 71 -20.81 5.90 -1.74
N TRP A 72 -21.49 7.00 -1.41
CA TRP A 72 -22.84 6.96 -0.85
C TRP A 72 -23.89 6.50 -1.84
N GLN A 73 -23.82 6.96 -3.09
CA GLN A 73 -24.78 6.60 -4.15
C GLN A 73 -24.71 5.12 -4.53
N HIS A 74 -23.53 4.50 -4.44
CA HIS A 74 -23.31 3.14 -4.92
C HIS A 74 -23.15 2.10 -3.80
N LYS A 75 -23.34 2.48 -2.53
CA LYS A 75 -23.13 1.61 -1.37
C LYS A 75 -24.00 0.35 -1.37
N ASP A 76 -25.18 0.43 -2.00
CA ASP A 76 -26.16 -0.66 -2.05
C ASP A 76 -26.03 -1.50 -3.34
N ILE A 77 -25.19 -1.06 -4.29
CA ILE A 77 -25.00 -1.68 -5.61
C ILE A 77 -23.72 -2.52 -5.64
N PHE A 78 -22.63 -1.99 -5.05
CA PHE A 78 -21.31 -2.62 -5.07
C PHE A 78 -20.88 -3.01 -3.67
N ASP A 79 -20.10 -4.08 -3.58
CA ASP A 79 -19.47 -4.46 -2.33
C ASP A 79 -18.27 -3.54 -1.99
N VAL A 80 -17.75 -3.67 -0.77
CA VAL A 80 -16.63 -2.84 -0.29
C VAL A 80 -15.37 -3.03 -1.15
N SER A 81 -15.14 -4.22 -1.70
CA SER A 81 -13.96 -4.53 -2.52
C SER A 81 -14.05 -3.86 -3.89
N GLU A 82 -15.21 -3.93 -4.52
CA GLU A 82 -15.51 -3.26 -5.78
C GLU A 82 -15.44 -1.73 -5.65
N LEU A 83 -16.01 -1.19 -4.57
CA LEU A 83 -15.93 0.25 -4.26
C LEU A 83 -14.47 0.68 -4.03
N ALA A 84 -13.69 -0.13 -3.32
CA ALA A 84 -12.26 0.12 -3.09
C ALA A 84 -11.45 0.12 -4.38
N ALA A 85 -11.70 -0.84 -5.28
CA ALA A 85 -11.05 -0.89 -6.58
C ALA A 85 -11.38 0.34 -7.43
N ARG A 86 -12.66 0.76 -7.48
CA ARG A 86 -13.12 1.91 -8.27
C ARG A 86 -12.63 3.26 -7.74
N LEU A 87 -12.57 3.41 -6.41
CA LEU A 87 -12.09 4.63 -5.76
C LEU A 87 -10.56 4.65 -5.60
N GLU A 88 -9.88 3.58 -6.01
CA GLU A 88 -8.45 3.35 -5.81
C GLU A 88 -8.04 3.56 -4.33
N ARG A 89 -8.89 3.11 -3.40
CA ARG A 89 -8.71 3.25 -1.94
C ARG A 89 -8.63 1.87 -1.30
N SER A 90 -8.13 1.79 -0.07
CA SER A 90 -8.12 0.50 0.64
C SER A 90 -9.53 0.15 1.10
N GLU A 91 -9.87 -1.13 1.08
CA GLU A 91 -11.17 -1.64 1.58
C GLU A 91 -11.46 -1.16 3.00
N VAL A 92 -10.45 -1.18 3.88
CA VAL A 92 -10.56 -0.68 5.26
C VAL A 92 -10.92 0.81 5.30
N SER A 93 -10.34 1.62 4.42
CA SER A 93 -10.64 3.05 4.33
C SER A 93 -12.05 3.28 3.81
N VAL A 94 -12.50 2.51 2.82
CA VAL A 94 -13.86 2.58 2.25
C VAL A 94 -14.89 2.19 3.30
N TYR A 95 -14.70 1.05 3.96
CA TYR A 95 -15.58 0.57 5.04
C TYR A 95 -15.71 1.61 6.17
N SER A 96 -14.58 2.15 6.62
CA SER A 96 -14.56 3.16 7.68
C SER A 96 -15.29 4.44 7.25
N LYS A 97 -15.15 4.84 5.99
CA LYS A 97 -15.84 6.04 5.47
C LYS A 97 -17.35 5.83 5.33
N LEU A 98 -17.78 4.67 4.85
CA LEU A 98 -19.20 4.29 4.79
C LEU A 98 -19.85 4.40 6.17
N ARG A 99 -19.25 3.79 7.20
CA ARG A 99 -19.71 3.89 8.59
C ARG A 99 -19.85 5.33 9.07
N GLN A 100 -18.91 6.21 8.71
CA GLN A 100 -18.96 7.63 9.08
C GLN A 100 -20.13 8.35 8.39
N LEU A 101 -20.36 8.08 7.09
CA LEU A 101 -21.46 8.66 6.33
C LEU A 101 -22.81 8.16 6.83
N GLU A 102 -22.93 6.87 7.14
CA GLU A 102 -24.14 6.30 7.76
C GLU A 102 -24.47 6.98 9.08
N LYS A 103 -23.47 7.15 9.96
CA LYS A 103 -23.67 7.85 11.24
C LYS A 103 -24.07 9.31 11.03
N LYS A 104 -23.43 10.01 10.08
CA LYS A 104 -23.76 11.41 9.77
C LYS A 104 -25.22 11.54 9.28
N ASN A 105 -25.66 10.64 8.42
CA ASN A 105 -27.02 10.64 7.88
C ASN A 105 -28.06 10.16 8.88
N ALA A 106 -27.73 9.21 9.76
CA ALA A 106 -28.62 8.76 10.83
C ALA A 106 -28.87 9.84 11.91
N VAL A 107 -27.93 10.76 12.10
CA VAL A 107 -28.08 11.91 13.02
C VAL A 107 -28.89 13.06 12.39
N LEU A 108 -29.08 13.04 11.07
CA LEU A 108 -29.87 14.04 10.33
C LEU A 108 -31.34 13.63 10.14
N CYS A 109 -31.74 12.43 10.62
CA CYS A 109 -33.12 11.96 10.65
C CYS A 109 -33.80 12.25 11.99
#